data_AF-A0A0B4GBK6-F1
#
_entry.id   AF-A0A0B4GBK6-F1
#
_cell.length_a   1.000
_cell.length_b   1.000
_cell.length_c   1.000
_cell.angle_alpha   90.00
_cell.angle_beta   90.00
_cell.angle_gamma   90.00
#
_symmetry.space_group_name_H-M   'P 1'
#
loop_
_entity.id
_entity.type
_entity.pdbx_description
1 polymer ?
#
loop_
_entity_poly.entity_id
_entity_poly.type
_entity_poly.pdbx_seq_one_letter_code
_entity_poly.pdbx_strand_id
1 'polypeptide(L)'
;MRAHDAIPSPSRAAQDSAVQGYNEVRRSAPELVKAFEECFHAWQVTWDRPTHSSQAATRCDVDEFDKLVEMGPEILPLVVYKLLDSRNFTGVFLYNALETDERYLVDPSDVLNFLVLQRQNNLIIEINLGRQW
;
A
#
# COMPACT_ATOMS: atom_id res chain seq x y z
N MET A 1 -13.17 14.27 13.39
CA MET A 1 -12.03 14.93 12.72
C MET A 1 -12.60 15.87 11.66
N ARG A 2 -12.17 17.14 11.62
CA ARG A 2 -12.60 18.15 10.63
C ARG A 2 -11.72 18.06 9.37
N ALA A 3 -12.20 18.61 8.26
CA ALA A 3 -11.48 18.57 6.98
C ALA A 3 -10.05 19.14 7.05
N HIS A 4 -9.83 20.13 7.93
CA HIS A 4 -8.57 20.86 8.10
C HIS A 4 -7.66 20.31 9.21
N ASP A 5 -8.07 19.25 9.91
CA ASP A 5 -7.21 18.64 10.91
C ASP A 5 -5.99 18.01 10.21
N ALA A 6 -4.80 18.19 10.80
CA ALA A 6 -3.58 17.57 10.33
C ALA A 6 -3.79 16.07 10.20
N ILE A 7 -3.33 15.49 9.09
CA ILE A 7 -3.42 14.06 8.86
C ILE A 7 -2.56 13.37 9.92
N PRO A 8 -3.15 12.59 10.85
CA PRO A 8 -2.36 11.93 11.87
C PRO A 8 -1.46 10.89 11.21
N SER A 9 -0.18 10.89 11.56
CA SER A 9 0.73 9.81 11.19
C SER A 9 0.27 8.49 11.85
N PRO A 10 0.53 7.33 11.23
CA PRO A 10 0.27 6.06 11.87
C PRO A 10 1.05 5.95 13.17
N SER A 11 0.48 5.24 14.14
CA SER A 11 1.10 5.01 15.43
C SER A 11 2.44 4.28 15.27
N ARG A 12 3.37 4.51 16.20
CA ARG A 12 4.67 3.82 16.16
C ARG A 12 4.49 2.29 16.22
N ALA A 13 3.52 1.81 17.00
CA ALA A 13 3.20 0.39 17.06
C ALA A 13 2.75 -0.17 15.68
N ALA A 14 1.95 0.58 14.92
CA ALA A 14 1.54 0.17 13.58
C ALA A 14 2.72 0.13 12.61
N GLN A 15 3.62 1.12 12.68
CA GLN A 15 4.86 1.12 11.90
C GLN A 15 5.75 -0.08 12.24
N ASP A 16 5.94 -0.37 13.54
CA ASP A 16 6.73 -1.53 13.99
C ASP A 16 6.09 -2.86 13.54
N SER A 17 4.75 -2.95 13.56
CA SER A 17 4.00 -4.11 13.06
C SER A 17 4.20 -4.33 11.55
N ALA A 18 4.22 -3.26 10.75
CA ALA A 18 4.50 -3.34 9.32
C ALA A 18 5.94 -3.82 9.05
N VAL A 19 6.92 -3.32 9.82
CA VAL A 19 8.31 -3.78 9.76
C VAL A 19 8.42 -5.26 10.16
N GLN A 20 7.67 -5.71 11.16
CA GLN A 20 7.64 -7.11 11.57
C GLN A 20 7.10 -8.00 10.45
N GLY A 21 5.96 -7.66 9.84
CA GLY A 21 5.37 -8.42 8.73
C GLY A 21 6.32 -8.57 7.54
N TYR A 22 6.98 -7.48 7.14
CA TYR A 22 8.04 -7.55 6.11
C TYR A 22 9.16 -8.52 6.49
N ASN A 23 9.64 -8.46 7.74
CA ASN A 23 10.72 -9.31 8.21
C ASN A 23 10.33 -10.79 8.26
N GLU A 24 9.08 -11.10 8.58
CA GLU A 24 8.55 -12.47 8.57
C GLU A 24 8.55 -13.04 7.16
N VAL A 25 7.95 -12.34 6.19
CA VAL A 25 7.94 -12.76 4.77
C VAL A 25 9.37 -12.85 4.22
N ARG A 26 10.25 -11.89 4.54
CA ARG A 26 11.65 -11.94 4.10
C ARG A 26 12.39 -13.17 4.61
N ARG A 27 12.07 -13.67 5.80
CA ARG A 27 12.68 -14.89 6.35
C ARG A 27 12.08 -16.16 5.75
N SER A 28 10.77 -16.20 5.54
CA SER A 28 10.06 -17.41 5.06
C SER A 28 10.09 -17.57 3.54
N ALA A 29 10.02 -16.47 2.79
CA ALA A 29 9.88 -16.42 1.34
C ALA A 29 10.77 -15.31 0.71
N PRO A 30 12.11 -15.41 0.80
CA PRO A 30 13.01 -14.38 0.28
C PRO A 30 12.89 -14.16 -1.24
N GLU A 31 12.60 -15.20 -2.02
CA GLU A 31 12.38 -15.09 -3.47
C GLU A 31 11.10 -14.30 -3.81
N LEU A 32 10.05 -14.43 -2.99
CA LEU A 32 8.83 -13.63 -3.13
C LEU A 32 9.13 -12.15 -2.89
N VAL A 33 9.92 -11.84 -1.85
CA VAL A 33 10.36 -10.45 -1.58
C VAL A 33 11.15 -9.90 -2.76
N LYS A 34 12.08 -10.68 -3.32
CA LYS A 34 12.86 -10.25 -4.48
C LYS A 34 11.98 -9.97 -5.69
N ALA A 35 11.08 -10.90 -6.04
CA ALA A 35 10.15 -10.73 -7.15
C ALA A 35 9.24 -9.52 -6.96
N PHE A 36 8.76 -9.31 -5.74
CA PHE A 36 7.94 -8.14 -5.38
C PHE A 36 8.72 -6.84 -5.56
N GLU A 37 9.94 -6.76 -5.04
CA GLU A 37 10.78 -5.56 -5.14
C GLU A 37 11.08 -5.19 -6.60
N GLU A 38 11.35 -6.19 -7.44
CA GLU A 38 11.56 -6.01 -8.89
C GLU A 38 10.29 -5.49 -9.58
N CYS A 39 9.14 -6.11 -9.32
CA CYS A 39 7.86 -5.69 -9.91
C CYS A 39 7.40 -4.32 -9.39
N PHE A 40 7.55 -4.07 -8.09
CA PHE A 40 7.17 -2.80 -7.46
C PHE A 40 8.03 -1.66 -7.98
N HIS A 41 9.34 -1.88 -8.14
CA HIS A 41 10.22 -0.89 -8.75
C HIS A 41 9.86 -0.62 -10.21
N ALA A 42 9.58 -1.67 -11.00
CA ALA A 42 9.15 -1.50 -12.39
C ALA A 42 7.87 -0.66 -12.48
N TRP A 43 6.89 -0.92 -11.61
CA TRP A 43 5.68 -0.12 -11.51
C TRP A 43 5.97 1.31 -11.06
N GLN A 44 6.83 1.51 -10.07
CA GLN A 44 7.20 2.84 -9.58
C GLN A 44 7.81 3.73 -10.67
N VAL A 45 8.63 3.16 -11.56
CA VAL A 45 9.21 3.89 -12.72
C VAL A 45 8.12 4.40 -13.67
N THR A 46 6.93 3.78 -13.70
CA THR A 46 5.83 4.24 -14.54
C THR A 46 5.17 5.51 -14.02
N TRP A 47 5.28 5.83 -12.72
CA TRP A 47 4.52 6.91 -12.09
C TRP A 47 4.78 8.31 -12.64
N ASP A 48 5.97 8.50 -13.22
CA ASP A 48 6.43 9.76 -13.82
C ASP A 48 6.22 9.81 -15.35
N ARG A 49 5.58 8.80 -15.95
CA ARG A 49 5.31 8.81 -17.40
C ARG A 49 4.37 10.00 -17.73
N PRO A 50 4.68 10.77 -18.80
CA PRO A 50 3.95 11.98 -19.15
C PRO A 50 2.51 11.71 -19.63
N THR A 51 2.16 10.45 -19.87
CA THR A 51 0.82 10.00 -20.26
C THR A 51 -0.17 9.98 -19.09
N HIS A 52 0.28 10.07 -17.85
CA HIS A 52 -0.60 10.03 -16.69
C HIS A 52 -1.31 11.37 -16.46
N SER A 53 -2.61 11.28 -16.20
CA SER A 53 -3.45 12.41 -15.79
C SER A 53 -3.03 12.91 -14.40
N SER A 54 -3.56 14.06 -13.97
CA SER A 54 -3.50 14.49 -12.56
C SER A 54 -4.19 13.49 -11.62
N GLN A 55 -5.01 12.58 -12.16
CA GLN A 55 -5.66 11.50 -11.44
C GLN A 55 -4.67 10.36 -11.13
N ALA A 56 -4.41 10.15 -9.83
CA ALA A 56 -3.43 9.17 -9.38
C ALA A 56 -3.78 7.73 -9.75
N ALA A 57 -5.07 7.40 -9.87
CA ALA A 57 -5.54 6.07 -10.28
C ALA A 57 -4.99 5.65 -11.65
N THR A 58 -4.75 6.60 -12.57
CA THR A 58 -4.20 6.29 -13.90
C THR A 58 -2.80 5.68 -13.88
N ARG A 59 -2.09 5.74 -12.74
CA ARG A 59 -0.82 5.03 -12.53
C ARG A 59 -0.98 3.52 -12.41
N CYS A 60 -2.21 3.02 -12.28
CA CYS A 60 -2.51 1.60 -12.20
C CYS A 60 -2.86 1.00 -13.57
N ASP A 61 -3.08 1.83 -14.59
CA ASP A 61 -3.46 1.40 -15.95
C ASP A 61 -2.22 0.98 -16.76
N VAL A 62 -1.39 0.08 -16.20
CA VAL A 62 -0.13 -0.38 -16.79
C VAL A 62 0.16 -1.84 -16.42
N ASP A 63 0.76 -2.60 -17.34
CA ASP A 63 1.09 -4.02 -17.16
C ASP A 63 1.93 -4.29 -15.88
N GLU A 64 2.78 -3.34 -15.47
CA GLU A 64 3.58 -3.47 -14.26
C GLU A 64 2.73 -3.52 -12.98
N PHE A 65 1.56 -2.87 -12.98
CA PHE A 65 0.61 -2.95 -11.86
C PHE A 65 -0.10 -4.30 -11.85
N ASP A 66 -0.57 -4.77 -13.01
CA ASP A 66 -1.28 -6.05 -13.13
C ASP A 66 -0.40 -7.22 -12.65
N LYS A 67 0.90 -7.19 -12.96
CA LYS A 67 1.87 -8.17 -12.44
C LYS A 67 1.91 -8.24 -10.92
N LEU A 68 1.80 -7.10 -10.23
CA LEU A 68 1.76 -7.06 -8.77
C LEU A 68 0.45 -7.63 -8.23
N VAL A 69 -0.68 -7.34 -8.90
CA VAL A 69 -1.99 -7.92 -8.54
C VAL A 69 -1.97 -9.44 -8.71
N GLU A 70 -1.36 -9.96 -9.77
CA GLU A 70 -1.20 -11.39 -10.05
C GLU A 70 -0.36 -12.13 -8.99
N MET A 71 0.50 -11.43 -8.24
CA MET A 71 1.24 -12.03 -7.11
C MET A 71 0.32 -12.41 -5.94
N GLY A 72 -0.90 -11.86 -5.88
CA GLY A 72 -1.91 -12.22 -4.89
C GLY A 72 -1.69 -11.64 -3.49
N PRO A 73 -2.55 -11.98 -2.52
CA PRO A 73 -2.58 -11.34 -1.21
C PRO A 73 -1.35 -11.63 -0.34
N GLU A 74 -0.50 -12.60 -0.71
CA GLU A 74 0.73 -12.93 0.02
C GLU A 74 1.74 -11.77 0.07
N ILE A 75 1.65 -10.81 -0.86
CA ILE A 75 2.50 -9.62 -0.87
C ILE A 75 1.96 -8.46 -0.03
N LEU A 76 0.75 -8.55 0.56
CA LEU A 76 0.18 -7.49 1.40
C LEU A 76 1.12 -6.98 2.52
N PRO A 77 1.86 -7.84 3.26
CA PRO A 77 2.83 -7.36 4.26
C PRO A 77 3.92 -6.48 3.65
N LEU A 78 4.35 -6.79 2.42
CA LEU A 78 5.36 -6.05 1.68
C LEU A 78 4.81 -4.70 1.20
N VAL A 79 3.56 -4.68 0.73
CA VAL A 79 2.85 -3.46 0.33
C VAL A 79 2.68 -2.51 1.52
N VAL A 80 2.21 -3.01 2.66
CA VAL A 80 2.05 -2.19 3.89
C VAL A 80 3.40 -1.65 4.36
N TYR A 81 4.47 -2.43 4.27
CA TYR A 81 5.82 -1.95 4.56
C TYR A 81 6.28 -0.84 3.59
N LYS A 82 6.02 -0.96 2.29
CA LYS A 82 6.36 0.09 1.30
C LYS A 82 5.68 1.41 1.60
N LEU A 83 4.47 1.37 2.14
CA LEU A 83 3.68 2.55 2.49
C LEU A 83 4.28 3.39 3.64
N LEU A 84 5.18 2.82 4.45
CA LEU A 84 5.95 3.57 5.46
C LEU A 84 6.80 4.70 4.85
N ASP A 85 7.22 4.54 3.59
CA ASP A 85 7.84 5.63 2.82
C ASP A 85 6.74 6.46 2.16
N SER A 86 6.64 7.73 2.56
CA SER A 86 5.61 8.64 2.07
C SER A 86 5.66 8.87 0.55
N ARG A 87 6.78 8.57 -0.11
CA ARG A 87 6.90 8.64 -1.58
C ARG A 87 6.14 7.53 -2.30
N ASN A 88 5.80 6.45 -1.60
CA ASN A 88 5.10 5.29 -2.15
C ASN A 88 3.59 5.35 -1.95
N PHE A 89 3.01 6.54 -1.74
CA PHE A 89 1.57 6.69 -1.47
C PHE A 89 0.66 6.12 -2.56
N THR A 90 1.13 5.95 -3.81
CA THR A 90 0.39 5.26 -4.88
C THR A 90 0.16 3.77 -4.57
N GLY A 91 0.97 3.17 -3.69
CA GLY A 91 0.83 1.78 -3.24
C GLY A 91 -0.52 1.45 -2.57
N VAL A 92 -1.29 2.45 -2.16
CA VAL A 92 -2.65 2.25 -1.62
C VAL A 92 -3.59 1.60 -2.63
N PHE A 93 -3.40 1.85 -3.94
CA PHE A 93 -4.20 1.20 -4.97
C PHE A 93 -3.91 -0.29 -5.06
N LEU A 94 -2.64 -0.68 -4.94
CA LEU A 94 -2.24 -2.08 -4.92
C LEU A 94 -2.79 -2.78 -3.68
N TYR A 95 -2.72 -2.15 -2.51
CA TYR A 95 -3.32 -2.68 -1.28
C TYR A 95 -4.82 -2.94 -1.47
N ASN A 96 -5.56 -1.96 -1.97
CA ASN A 96 -7.01 -2.09 -2.17
C ASN A 96 -7.39 -3.12 -3.25
N ALA A 97 -6.51 -3.37 -4.22
CA ALA A 97 -6.73 -4.38 -5.25
C ALA A 97 -6.52 -5.82 -4.72
N LEU A 98 -5.69 -5.98 -3.69
CA LEU A 98 -5.31 -7.28 -3.12
C LEU A 98 -6.13 -7.66 -1.88
N GLU A 99 -6.51 -6.68 -1.07
CA GLU A 99 -7.23 -6.94 0.18
C GLU A 99 -8.68 -7.37 -0.07
N THR A 100 -9.11 -8.41 0.62
CA THR A 100 -10.47 -8.97 0.51
C THR A 100 -11.14 -9.16 1.86
N ASP A 101 -10.38 -9.05 2.96
CA ASP A 101 -10.91 -9.11 4.32
C ASP A 101 -11.46 -7.75 4.74
N GLU A 102 -12.78 -7.70 4.95
CA GLU A 102 -13.51 -6.48 5.33
C GLU A 102 -12.96 -5.78 6.58
N ARG A 103 -12.27 -6.50 7.46
CA ARG A 103 -11.63 -5.93 8.66
C ARG A 103 -10.44 -5.02 8.32
N TYR A 104 -9.82 -5.23 7.17
CA TYR A 104 -8.62 -4.55 6.71
C TYR A 104 -8.85 -3.72 5.44
N LEU A 105 -10.11 -3.60 4.99
CA LEU A 105 -10.47 -2.74 3.88
C LEU A 105 -10.61 -1.28 4.32
N VAL A 106 -10.17 -0.37 3.46
CA VAL A 106 -10.50 1.06 3.58
C VAL A 106 -11.90 1.26 3.02
N ASP A 107 -12.83 1.78 3.84
CA ASP A 107 -14.20 2.09 3.40
C ASP A 107 -14.21 3.17 2.29
N PRO A 108 -14.66 2.85 1.06
CA PRO A 108 -14.78 3.83 -0.01
C PRO A 108 -15.82 4.92 0.27
N SER A 109 -16.77 4.66 1.18
CA SER A 109 -17.79 5.61 1.62
C SER A 109 -17.23 6.68 2.56
N ASP A 110 -16.07 6.41 3.20
CA ASP A 110 -15.31 7.41 3.94
C ASP A 110 -14.47 8.24 2.98
N VAL A 111 -15.15 9.10 2.22
CA VAL A 111 -14.56 9.98 1.20
C VAL A 111 -13.37 10.78 1.72
N LEU A 112 -13.40 11.16 3.00
CA LEU A 112 -12.37 11.98 3.63
C LEU A 112 -11.03 11.23 3.76
N ASN A 113 -11.09 9.94 4.08
CA ASN A 113 -9.92 9.08 4.21
C ASN A 113 -9.57 8.37 2.90
N PHE A 114 -10.55 8.10 2.03
CA PHE A 114 -10.36 7.36 0.79
C PHE A 114 -9.77 8.22 -0.35
N LEU A 115 -10.25 9.46 -0.54
CA LEU A 115 -9.77 10.30 -1.66
C LEU A 115 -8.43 11.01 -1.38
N VAL A 116 -8.06 11.14 -0.10
CA VAL A 116 -6.79 11.74 0.29
C VAL A 116 -5.77 10.62 0.46
N LEU A 117 -4.95 10.35 -0.56
CA LEU A 117 -4.02 9.21 -0.59
C LEU A 117 -3.10 9.13 0.62
N GLN A 118 -2.68 10.26 1.18
CA GLN A 118 -1.89 10.29 2.41
C GLN A 118 -2.68 9.81 3.64
N ARG A 119 -3.98 10.15 3.74
CA ARG A 119 -4.85 9.62 4.81
C ARG A 119 -5.07 8.14 4.62
N GLN A 120 -5.35 7.73 3.38
CA GLN A 120 -5.54 6.32 3.05
C GLN A 120 -4.31 5.49 3.39
N ASN A 121 -3.11 5.96 3.03
CA ASN A 121 -1.84 5.33 3.38
C ASN A 121 -1.72 5.15 4.91
N ASN A 122 -1.86 6.24 5.67
CA ASN A 122 -1.73 6.19 7.12
C ASN A 122 -2.77 5.26 7.76
N LEU A 123 -4.00 5.25 7.24
CA LEU A 123 -5.05 4.36 7.71
C LEU A 123 -4.73 2.89 7.40
N ILE A 124 -4.23 2.58 6.20
CA ILE A 124 -3.80 1.21 5.83
C ILE A 124 -2.72 0.70 6.80
N ILE A 125 -1.75 1.54 7.15
CA ILE A 125 -0.73 1.15 8.12
C ILE A 125 -1.38 0.89 9.50
N GLU A 126 -2.30 1.75 9.93
CA GLU A 126 -2.96 1.64 11.24
C GLU A 126 -3.87 0.40 11.36
N ILE A 127 -4.72 0.13 10.37
CA ILE A 127 -5.67 -1.00 10.41
C ILE A 127 -4.95 -2.36 10.40
N ASN A 128 -3.71 -2.42 9.91
CA ASN A 128 -2.89 -3.63 9.92
C ASN A 128 -2.08 -3.82 11.22
N LEU A 129 -2.27 -2.96 12.23
CA LEU A 129 -1.66 -3.11 13.54
C LEU A 129 -1.99 -4.50 14.14
N GLY A 130 -0.96 -5.29 14.42
CA GLY A 130 -1.11 -6.60 15.06
C GLY A 130 -1.71 -7.69 14.16
N ARG A 131 -1.84 -7.43 12.85
CA ARG A 131 -2.24 -8.47 11.89
C ARG A 131 -1.20 -9.58 11.85
N GLN A 132 -1.68 -10.82 11.83
CA GLN A 132 -0.85 -12.00 11.57
C GLN A 132 -0.84 -12.24 10.06
N TRP A 133 0.36 -12.34 9.49
CA TRP A 133 0.61 -12.46 8.05
C TRP A 133 0.88 -13.90 7.63
#